data_AF-A0A9D8TFF5-F1
#
_entry.id   AF-A0A9D8TFF5-F1
#
_cell.length_a   1.000
_cell.length_b   1.000
_cell.length_c   1.000
_cell.angle_alpha   90.00
_cell.angle_beta   90.00
_cell.angle_gamma   90.00
#
_symmetry.space_group_name_H-M   'P 1'
#
loop_
_entity.id
_entity.type
_entity.pdbx_description
1 polymer ?
#
loop_
_entity_poly.entity_id
_entity_poly.type
_entity_poly.pdbx_seq_one_letter_code
_entity_poly.pdbx_strand_id
1 'polypeptide(L)'
;MKHFLKNNIDIPKGNSKDDIKQRELIIRQFYQKWKEDNPSQRKFNLSLKDFINIRMISIVETSEHAAKRYLSTLAVLQLDAILTGAQTLAITRPKKENKNQQSFERMMIMTYPLPGIGIAKMTVGVRRLSKEKVQYCITAISGNDIKKAPQE
;
A
#
# COMPACT_ATOMS: atom_id res chain seq x y z
N MET A 1 -13.30 -0.07 -11.48
CA MET A 1 -12.10 -0.96 -11.46
C MET A 1 -11.75 -1.64 -12.78
N LYS A 2 -12.71 -2.17 -13.56
CA LYS A 2 -12.42 -2.79 -14.89
C LYS A 2 -11.83 -1.83 -15.95
N HIS A 3 -11.69 -0.53 -15.65
CA HIS A 3 -11.27 0.48 -16.62
C HIS A 3 -9.78 0.86 -16.59
N PHE A 4 -9.08 0.78 -15.45
CA PHE A 4 -7.69 1.26 -15.41
C PHE A 4 -6.70 0.27 -16.02
N LEU A 5 -6.99 -1.03 -15.95
CA LEU A 5 -6.23 -2.09 -16.63
C LEU A 5 -6.59 -2.25 -18.12
N LYS A 6 -7.60 -1.53 -18.61
CA LYS A 6 -8.01 -1.57 -20.04
C LYS A 6 -7.18 -0.65 -20.93
N ASN A 7 -6.52 0.34 -20.33
CA ASN A 7 -5.51 1.12 -21.03
C ASN A 7 -4.19 0.39 -20.83
N ASN A 8 -3.51 0.03 -21.91
CA ASN A 8 -2.15 -0.53 -21.89
C ASN A 8 -1.18 0.51 -21.30
N ILE A 9 -1.20 0.71 -19.99
CA ILE A 9 -0.18 1.47 -19.29
C ILE A 9 1.08 0.62 -19.38
N ASP A 10 2.03 1.03 -20.22
CA ASP A 10 3.33 0.40 -20.28
C ASP A 10 4.11 0.76 -19.00
N ILE A 11 4.17 -0.21 -18.08
CA ILE A 11 4.89 -0.04 -16.82
C ILE A 11 6.33 -0.47 -17.07
N PRO A 12 7.31 0.44 -16.97
CA PRO A 12 8.69 0.09 -17.28
C PRO A 12 9.18 -0.99 -16.31
N LYS A 13 9.93 -1.96 -16.83
CA LYS A 13 10.45 -3.11 -16.06
C LYS A 13 11.87 -2.90 -15.54
N GLY A 14 12.60 -1.94 -16.11
CA GLY A 14 13.99 -1.64 -15.75
C GLY A 14 14.15 -1.00 -14.38
N ASN A 15 15.40 -0.84 -13.93
CA ASN A 15 15.72 -0.25 -12.62
C ASN A 15 16.50 1.07 -12.76
N SER A 16 16.44 1.71 -13.94
CA SER A 16 17.03 3.03 -14.12
C SER A 16 16.30 4.08 -13.28
N LYS A 17 16.94 5.22 -13.05
CA LYS A 17 16.29 6.35 -12.35
C LYS A 17 15.04 6.82 -13.08
N ASP A 18 15.03 6.77 -14.40
CA ASP A 18 13.89 7.20 -15.21
C ASP A 18 12.74 6.17 -15.14
N ASP A 19 13.04 4.87 -15.15
CA ASP A 19 12.03 3.82 -14.93
C ASP A 19 11.35 3.98 -13.57
N ILE A 20 12.12 4.27 -12.53
CA ILE A 20 11.60 4.48 -11.17
C ILE A 20 10.70 5.73 -11.15
N LYS A 21 11.15 6.86 -11.71
CA LYS A 21 10.34 8.09 -11.79
C LYS A 21 9.03 7.89 -12.54
N GLN A 22 9.07 7.16 -13.66
CA GLN A 22 7.85 6.83 -14.42
C GLN A 22 6.89 5.97 -13.58
N ARG A 23 7.39 4.97 -12.84
CA ARG A 23 6.53 4.20 -11.92
C ARG A 23 5.98 5.01 -10.77
N GLU A 24 6.75 5.95 -10.22
CA GLU A 24 6.24 6.89 -9.20
C GLU A 24 5.06 7.71 -9.75
N LEU A 25 5.20 8.23 -10.98
CA LEU A 25 4.14 8.98 -11.65
C LEU A 25 2.89 8.12 -11.88
N ILE A 26 3.06 6.89 -12.40
CA ILE A 26 1.97 5.93 -12.61
C ILE A 26 1.22 5.67 -11.29
N ILE A 27 1.95 5.42 -10.20
CA ILE A 27 1.34 5.18 -8.88
C ILE A 27 0.55 6.40 -8.40
N ARG A 28 1.12 7.61 -8.52
CA ARG A 28 0.45 8.85 -8.10
C ARG A 28 -0.83 9.11 -8.89
N GLN A 29 -0.77 8.97 -10.21
CA GLN A 29 -1.92 9.10 -11.09
C GLN A 29 -3.00 8.05 -10.79
N PHE A 30 -2.59 6.81 -10.53
CA PHE A 30 -3.52 5.75 -10.14
C PHE A 30 -4.25 6.08 -8.83
N TYR A 31 -3.53 6.54 -7.79
CA TYR A 31 -4.16 6.97 -6.54
C TYR A 31 -5.09 8.17 -6.75
N GLN A 32 -4.71 9.13 -7.57
CA GLN A 32 -5.55 10.29 -7.88
C GLN A 32 -6.88 9.83 -8.49
N LYS A 33 -6.83 9.01 -9.53
CA LYS A 33 -8.05 8.47 -10.14
C LYS A 33 -8.85 7.62 -9.16
N TRP A 34 -8.19 6.78 -8.35
CA TRP A 34 -8.89 5.99 -7.34
C TRP A 34 -9.65 6.88 -6.36
N LYS A 35 -9.10 8.04 -5.96
CA LYS A 35 -9.78 9.00 -5.08
C LYS A 35 -10.95 9.70 -5.77
N GLU A 36 -10.83 10.01 -7.07
CA GLU A 36 -11.95 10.55 -7.87
C GLU A 36 -13.10 9.53 -7.93
N ASP A 37 -12.78 8.25 -8.15
CA ASP A 37 -13.74 7.15 -8.18
C ASP A 37 -14.29 6.80 -6.77
N ASN A 38 -13.62 7.22 -5.69
CA ASN A 38 -13.96 6.92 -4.30
C ASN A 38 -13.91 8.18 -3.42
N PRO A 39 -14.94 9.06 -3.47
CA PRO A 39 -14.89 10.37 -2.81
C PRO A 39 -14.69 10.33 -1.29
N SER A 40 -15.15 9.25 -0.63
CA SER A 40 -14.94 9.04 0.81
C SER A 40 -13.49 8.70 1.18
N GLN A 41 -12.66 8.37 0.19
CA GLN A 41 -11.23 8.03 0.32
C GLN A 41 -10.98 6.95 1.37
N ARG A 42 -11.89 5.99 1.49
CA ARG A 42 -11.79 4.86 2.41
C ARG A 42 -12.39 3.61 1.79
N LYS A 43 -11.92 2.46 2.24
CA LYS A 43 -12.44 1.15 1.83
C LYS A 43 -12.60 0.29 3.07
N PHE A 44 -13.72 -0.45 3.14
CA PHE A 44 -13.95 -1.38 4.23
C PHE A 44 -13.07 -2.62 4.05
N ASN A 45 -12.29 -2.96 5.08
CA ASN A 45 -11.49 -4.18 5.12
C ASN A 45 -12.22 -5.27 5.89
N LEU A 46 -12.36 -6.45 5.28
CA LEU A 46 -13.14 -7.55 5.84
C LEU A 46 -12.51 -8.15 7.10
N SER A 47 -11.18 -8.28 7.12
CA SER A 47 -10.44 -8.85 8.25
C SER A 47 -10.45 -7.94 9.48
N LEU A 48 -10.31 -6.63 9.29
CA LEU A 48 -10.33 -5.63 10.37
C LEU A 48 -11.74 -5.28 10.84
N LYS A 49 -12.77 -5.58 10.03
CA LYS A 49 -14.15 -5.11 10.22
C LYS A 49 -14.22 -3.59 10.38
N ASP A 50 -13.38 -2.86 9.65
CA ASP A 50 -13.29 -1.40 9.72
C ASP A 50 -12.76 -0.80 8.41
N PHE A 51 -12.91 0.51 8.26
CA PHE A 51 -12.42 1.27 7.12
C PHE A 51 -10.93 1.56 7.22
N ILE A 52 -10.22 1.31 6.11
CA ILE A 52 -8.87 1.81 5.87
C ILE A 52 -8.98 3.06 4.99
N ASN A 53 -8.38 4.14 5.47
CA ASN A 53 -8.39 5.45 4.85
C ASN A 53 -7.15 5.65 3.96
N ILE A 54 -7.36 6.23 2.79
CA ILE A 54 -6.30 6.76 1.93
C ILE A 54 -6.14 8.25 2.23
N ARG A 55 -4.90 8.69 2.49
CA ARG A 55 -4.52 10.08 2.76
C ARG A 55 -3.27 10.43 1.96
N MET A 56 -2.82 11.68 2.00
CA MET A 56 -1.63 12.10 1.23
C MET A 56 -0.38 11.26 1.58
N ILE A 57 -0.19 10.97 2.87
CA ILE A 57 0.91 10.12 3.35
C ILE A 57 0.92 8.73 2.68
N SER A 58 -0.27 8.16 2.43
CA SER A 58 -0.45 6.88 1.74
C SER A 58 0.19 6.91 0.34
N ILE A 59 -0.03 8.01 -0.38
CA ILE A 59 0.41 8.17 -1.77
C ILE A 59 1.93 8.39 -1.81
N VAL A 60 2.44 9.28 -0.96
CA VAL A 60 3.87 9.63 -0.89
C VAL A 60 4.69 8.38 -0.58
N GLU A 61 4.42 7.74 0.57
CA GLU A 61 5.14 6.56 1.04
C GLU A 61 5.02 5.38 0.06
N THR A 62 3.82 5.15 -0.49
CA THR A 62 3.65 4.05 -1.45
C THR A 62 4.39 4.33 -2.75
N SER A 63 4.32 5.54 -3.30
CA SER A 63 5.00 5.88 -4.56
C SER A 63 6.52 5.72 -4.44
N GLU A 64 7.13 6.29 -3.40
CA GLU A 64 8.59 6.27 -3.18
C GLU A 64 9.14 4.86 -2.93
N HIS A 65 8.37 3.99 -2.27
CA HIS A 65 8.81 2.65 -1.94
C HIS A 65 8.46 1.63 -3.02
N ALA A 66 7.24 1.66 -3.56
CA ALA A 66 6.79 0.67 -4.52
C ALA A 66 7.41 0.87 -5.90
N ALA A 67 7.69 2.11 -6.32
CA ALA A 67 8.29 2.38 -7.63
C ALA A 67 9.70 1.81 -7.81
N LYS A 68 10.38 1.47 -6.71
CA LYS A 68 11.72 0.86 -6.73
C LYS A 68 11.73 -0.55 -7.32
N ARG A 69 10.57 -1.23 -7.39
CA ARG A 69 10.46 -2.60 -7.91
C ARG A 69 9.23 -2.75 -8.77
N TYR A 70 9.40 -3.30 -9.97
CA TYR A 70 8.29 -3.55 -10.91
C TYR A 70 7.10 -4.29 -10.27
N LEU A 71 7.36 -5.39 -9.55
CA LEU A 71 6.30 -6.17 -8.89
C LEU A 71 5.55 -5.37 -7.81
N SER A 72 6.24 -4.47 -7.10
CA SER A 72 5.57 -3.60 -6.11
C SER A 72 4.66 -2.60 -6.80
N THR A 73 5.06 -2.04 -7.93
CA THR A 73 4.18 -1.19 -8.75
C THR A 73 2.95 -1.96 -9.21
N LEU A 74 3.11 -3.19 -9.72
CA LEU A 74 1.98 -4.04 -10.08
C LEU A 74 1.05 -4.32 -8.91
N ALA A 75 1.60 -4.58 -7.71
CA ALA A 75 0.81 -4.80 -6.51
C ALA A 75 -0.06 -3.58 -6.16
N VAL A 76 0.49 -2.37 -6.26
CA VAL A 76 -0.26 -1.13 -5.98
C VAL A 76 -1.45 -0.97 -6.93
N LEU A 77 -1.34 -1.39 -8.18
CA LEU A 77 -2.46 -1.34 -9.13
C LEU A 77 -3.62 -2.30 -8.78
N GLN A 78 -3.42 -3.18 -7.80
CA GLN A 78 -4.43 -4.04 -7.18
C GLN A 78 -4.97 -3.46 -5.86
N LEU A 79 -4.82 -2.15 -5.63
CA LEU A 79 -5.13 -1.46 -4.36
C LEU A 79 -6.48 -1.85 -3.75
N ASP A 80 -7.55 -1.88 -4.53
CA ASP A 80 -8.89 -2.14 -3.99
C ASP A 80 -9.03 -3.56 -3.43
N ALA A 81 -8.45 -4.56 -4.12
CA ALA A 81 -8.42 -5.94 -3.65
C ALA A 81 -7.60 -6.05 -2.36
N ILE A 82 -6.45 -5.38 -2.30
CA ILE A 82 -5.60 -5.32 -1.09
C ILE A 82 -6.36 -4.66 0.07
N LEU A 83 -6.94 -3.48 -0.14
CA LEU A 83 -7.66 -2.75 0.91
C LEU A 83 -8.84 -3.57 1.45
N THR A 84 -9.54 -4.28 0.58
CA THR A 84 -10.72 -5.09 0.96
C THR A 84 -10.31 -6.38 1.67
N GLY A 85 -9.31 -7.09 1.14
CA GLY A 85 -9.05 -8.49 1.48
C GLY A 85 -7.78 -8.73 2.31
N ALA A 86 -6.90 -7.75 2.51
CA ALA A 86 -5.69 -7.97 3.29
C ALA A 86 -6.01 -8.37 4.72
N GLN A 87 -5.20 -9.28 5.27
CA GLN A 87 -5.33 -9.82 6.62
C GLN A 87 -4.18 -9.33 7.50
N THR A 88 -4.46 -9.07 8.78
CA THR A 88 -3.43 -8.66 9.75
C THR A 88 -2.45 -9.80 9.99
N LEU A 89 -1.17 -9.50 9.80
CA LEU A 89 -0.05 -10.40 10.09
C LEU A 89 0.59 -10.06 11.44
N ALA A 90 0.82 -8.77 11.72
CA ALA A 90 1.50 -8.33 12.92
C ALA A 90 1.13 -6.89 13.31
N ILE A 91 1.32 -6.53 14.57
CA ILE A 91 1.23 -5.16 15.07
C ILE A 91 2.60 -4.74 15.59
N THR A 92 3.08 -3.57 15.17
CA THR A 92 4.37 -3.05 15.57
C THR A 92 4.27 -1.62 16.08
N ARG A 93 5.27 -1.19 16.85
CA ARG A 93 5.39 0.22 17.23
C ARG A 93 5.81 1.07 16.02
N PRO A 94 5.36 2.34 15.94
CA PRO A 94 5.90 3.31 14.99
C PRO A 94 7.40 3.50 15.22
N LYS A 95 8.17 3.69 14.15
CA LYS A 95 9.60 3.97 14.25
C LYS A 95 9.81 5.38 14.83
N LYS A 96 10.51 5.49 15.96
CA LYS A 96 10.71 6.76 16.69
C LYS A 96 11.31 7.87 15.82
N GLU A 97 12.30 7.53 15.01
CA GLU A 97 13.01 8.48 14.14
C GLU A 97 12.25 8.83 12.84
N ASN A 98 11.15 8.14 12.54
CA ASN A 98 10.40 8.38 11.31
C ASN A 98 9.30 9.43 11.54
N LYS A 99 9.55 10.65 11.05
CA LYS A 99 8.61 11.78 11.12
C LYS A 99 7.22 11.45 10.57
N ASN A 100 7.15 10.66 9.50
CA ASN A 100 5.87 10.27 8.88
C ASN A 100 5.06 9.30 9.77
N GLN A 101 5.69 8.65 10.75
CA GLN A 101 5.02 7.71 11.65
C GLN A 101 4.65 8.29 13.01
N GLN A 102 5.08 9.50 13.36
CA GLN A 102 4.89 10.10 14.69
C GLN A 102 3.42 10.27 15.09
N SER A 103 2.53 10.46 14.12
CA SER A 103 1.09 10.64 14.34
C SER A 103 0.34 9.33 14.63
N PHE A 104 1.00 8.18 14.44
CA PHE A 104 0.42 6.88 14.71
C PHE A 104 0.74 6.41 16.13
N GLU A 105 -0.17 5.65 16.73
CA GLU A 105 0.08 4.95 17.99
C GLU A 105 0.66 3.56 17.76
N ARG A 106 0.24 2.89 16.68
CA ARG A 106 0.70 1.58 16.26
C ARG A 106 0.60 1.43 14.76
N MET A 107 1.40 0.53 14.22
CA MET A 107 1.36 0.13 12.81
C MET A 107 0.89 -1.32 12.73
N MET A 108 0.05 -1.63 11.77
CA MET A 108 -0.40 -2.99 11.46
C MET A 108 0.26 -3.40 10.15
N ILE A 109 0.91 -4.54 10.13
CA ILE A 109 1.39 -5.18 8.91
C ILE A 109 0.30 -6.13 8.46
N MET A 110 -0.21 -5.89 7.27
CA MET A 110 -1.24 -6.71 6.64
C MET A 110 -0.72 -7.31 5.35
N THR A 111 -1.22 -8.48 4.98
CA THR A 111 -0.80 -9.18 3.76
C THR A 111 -1.97 -9.64 2.91
N TYR A 112 -1.76 -9.68 1.60
CA TYR A 112 -2.73 -10.16 0.63
C TYR A 112 -2.03 -10.93 -0.50
N PRO A 113 -2.42 -12.18 -0.80
CA PRO A 113 -1.85 -12.93 -1.92
C PRO A 113 -2.33 -12.35 -3.26
N LEU A 114 -1.41 -12.15 -4.18
CA LEU A 114 -1.66 -11.67 -5.54
C LEU A 114 -1.13 -12.67 -6.56
N PRO A 115 -2.02 -13.38 -7.30
CA PRO A 115 -1.61 -14.28 -8.36
C PRO A 115 -0.68 -13.60 -9.38
N GLY A 116 0.44 -14.26 -9.72
CA GLY A 116 1.43 -13.73 -10.66
C GLY A 116 2.35 -12.63 -10.13
N ILE A 117 2.16 -12.15 -8.90
CA ILE A 117 3.02 -11.11 -8.27
C ILE A 117 3.69 -11.65 -7.00
N GLY A 118 2.98 -12.45 -6.20
CA GLY A 118 3.44 -12.93 -4.90
C GLY A 118 2.56 -12.41 -3.77
N ILE A 119 3.14 -11.80 -2.74
CA ILE A 119 2.39 -11.30 -1.59
C ILE A 119 2.53 -9.78 -1.52
N ALA A 120 1.40 -9.08 -1.48
CA ALA A 120 1.37 -7.67 -1.14
C ALA A 120 1.46 -7.51 0.37
N LYS A 121 2.39 -6.68 0.83
CA LYS A 121 2.45 -6.19 2.20
C LYS A 121 1.88 -4.77 2.23
N MET A 122 0.82 -4.57 3.00
CA MET A 122 0.25 -3.28 3.31
C MET A 122 0.54 -2.93 4.77
N THR A 123 1.20 -1.81 5.00
CA THR A 123 1.32 -1.23 6.34
C THR A 123 0.17 -0.26 6.57
N VAL A 124 -0.50 -0.34 7.72
CA VAL A 124 -1.60 0.54 8.12
C VAL A 124 -1.25 1.19 9.45
N GLY A 125 -1.23 2.53 9.50
CA GLY A 125 -1.05 3.27 10.74
C GLY A 125 -2.38 3.55 11.42
N VAL A 126 -2.45 3.37 12.74
CA VAL A 126 -3.61 3.78 13.55
C VAL A 126 -3.31 5.14 14.17
N ARG A 127 -4.11 6.17 13.85
CA ARG A 127 -3.92 7.53 14.37
C ARG A 127 -4.15 7.57 15.88
N ARG A 128 -3.27 8.25 16.61
CA ARG A 128 -3.33 8.29 18.10
C ARG A 128 -4.63 8.90 18.63
N LEU A 129 -5.10 9.97 18.00
CA LEU A 129 -6.29 10.73 18.42
C LEU A 129 -7.59 10.15 17.85
N SER A 130 -7.72 10.14 16.52
CA SER A 130 -8.96 9.74 15.85
C SER A 130 -9.20 8.23 15.79
N LYS A 131 -8.17 7.42 16.09
CA LYS A 131 -8.17 5.95 15.90
C LYS A 131 -8.42 5.49 14.47
N GLU A 132 -8.43 6.42 13.51
CA GLU A 132 -8.53 6.10 12.09
C GLU A 132 -7.37 5.23 11.64
N LYS A 133 -7.70 4.21 10.86
CA LYS A 133 -6.74 3.34 10.18
C LYS A 133 -6.42 3.96 8.85
N VAL A 134 -5.15 4.27 8.62
CA VAL A 134 -4.66 4.94 7.41
C VAL A 134 -3.68 4.02 6.72
N GLN A 135 -3.90 3.73 5.44
CA GLN A 135 -2.92 3.02 4.63
C GLN A 135 -1.61 3.83 4.61
N TYR A 136 -0.51 3.24 5.03
CA TYR A 136 0.79 3.90 5.10
C TYR A 136 1.63 3.57 3.87
N CYS A 137 1.89 2.29 3.60
CA CYS A 137 2.69 1.88 2.44
C CYS A 137 2.18 0.53 1.89
N ILE A 138 2.29 0.31 0.58
CA ILE A 138 2.06 -1.00 -0.06
C ILE A 138 3.30 -1.38 -0.87
N THR A 139 3.78 -2.61 -0.72
CA THR A 139 4.87 -3.16 -1.53
C THR A 139 4.67 -4.65 -1.79
N ALA A 140 5.18 -5.19 -2.89
CA ALA A 140 5.32 -6.64 -3.04
C ALA A 140 6.51 -7.15 -2.19
N ILE A 141 6.32 -8.30 -1.55
CA ILE A 141 7.35 -9.01 -0.81
C ILE A 141 7.44 -10.47 -1.30
N SER A 142 8.62 -11.07 -1.11
CA SER A 142 8.80 -12.50 -1.35
C SER A 142 8.28 -13.29 -0.15
N GLY A 143 7.86 -14.55 -0.35
CA GLY A 143 7.39 -15.41 0.76
C GLY A 143 8.44 -15.61 1.87
N ASN A 144 9.72 -15.44 1.57
CA ASN A 144 10.81 -15.51 2.55
C ASN A 144 10.85 -14.30 3.51
N ASP A 145 10.28 -13.16 3.12
CA ASP A 145 10.26 -11.94 3.96
C ASP A 145 9.21 -12.02 5.08
N ILE A 146 8.23 -12.91 4.96
CA ILE A 146 7.13 -13.09 5.93
C ILE A 146 7.63 -13.80 7.20
N LYS A 147 8.62 -14.69 7.07
CA LYS A 147 9.20 -15.47 8.18
C LYS A 147 10.04 -14.63 9.15
N LYS A 148 10.28 -13.35 8.87
CA LYS A 148 11.06 -12.43 9.72
C LYS A 148 10.20 -11.45 10.52
N ALA A 149 8.87 -11.50 10.40
CA ALA A 149 8.01 -10.73 11.27
C ALA A 149 8.09 -11.33 12.69
N PRO A 150 8.36 -10.53 13.74
CA PRO A 150 8.28 -11.04 15.10
C PRO A 150 6.85 -11.54 15.31
N GLN A 151 6.73 -12.85 15.54
CA GLN A 151 5.57 -13.41 16.22
C GLN A 151 5.71 -12.96 17.67
N GLU A 152 4.62 -12.45 18.24
CA GLU A 152 4.58 -12.02 19.64
C GLU A 152 5.14 -13.08 20.59
#